data_AF-A0A7S3ZWK8-F1
#
_entry.id   AF-A0A7S3ZWK8-F1
#
_cell.length_a   1.000
_cell.length_b   1.000
_cell.length_c   1.000
_cell.angle_alpha   90.00
_cell.angle_beta   90.00
_cell.angle_gamma   90.00
#
_symmetry.space_group_name_H-M   'P 1'
#
loop_
_entity.id
_entity.type
_entity.pdbx_description
1 polymer ?
#
loop_
_entity_poly.entity_id
_entity_poly.type
_entity_poly.pdbx_seq_one_letter_code
_entity_poly.pdbx_strand_id
1 'polypeptide(L)'
;MAEAFVNAISAALTSNTYGIAGACAPSNGGVVFTNAKKQARLVPAPEFARLAAAYGNAPTEQQKSALVECACRAYVGGAADVPSGWDDAKSRLLPQLWTLSKIRQKQSTLPPGVVLPYCGLHGEDDSTLYDVGVVLVCDFAPEDANNAPSLETVVLSKDIRNWSISWTDALRSALDNLRQRTRRLEASSGFQKRWEHHPSGCGSTLWRDRYDAARCALLPSVVARRKREDGQPEPGAHVCVFAARGLALGSTSKNALGLCYLGDVVHTKIKPTGDMLSAQAYRLVKVKTAPGRKHPLVQKAGEGVTWKWLPYAPAALSGEFSLPTSKDEVEALLECIENGRPCPVFGPTEDQRRFEVRKSAFDGSKAQGNASFQGKDWKGALQSYDRACKVASEAASDRMPLYPDEPRPLAAVHANAALCFMKLAEESEGKQREVLYAQALKRAMSSAEADGTYAKAHDRCAKCFEALGEKEASNESRKLYEACKASDDAVKQDARRAALAARQAKVDAIARRKAAMLRTDDKRSKPPPPPPVSENTAPNPASTFITLDGGAAMQDLGIFDAAPPAPGGLDLDGLGLSSGLSTNFSPFGATSGLSMD
;
A
#
# COMPACT_ATOMS: atom_id res chain seq x y z
N MET A 1 -26.87 -29.10 15.29
CA MET A 1 -26.28 -27.80 15.68
C MET A 1 -27.23 -26.62 15.45
N ALA A 2 -27.76 -26.40 14.24
CA ALA A 2 -28.72 -25.33 13.97
C ALA A 2 -29.99 -25.39 14.84
N GLU A 3 -30.51 -26.59 15.10
CA GLU A 3 -31.69 -26.80 15.94
C GLU A 3 -31.49 -26.37 17.41
N ALA A 4 -30.32 -26.65 17.98
CA ALA A 4 -29.99 -26.22 19.35
C ALA A 4 -29.95 -24.69 19.48
N PHE A 5 -29.40 -24.01 18.47
CA PHE A 5 -29.37 -22.55 18.46
C PHE A 5 -30.77 -21.95 18.26
N VAL A 6 -31.59 -22.51 17.36
CA VAL A 6 -33.00 -22.10 17.19
C VAL A 6 -33.76 -22.28 18.50
N ASN A 7 -33.63 -23.42 19.17
CA ASN A 7 -34.31 -23.70 20.43
C ASN A 7 -33.89 -22.74 21.55
N ALA A 8 -32.59 -22.40 21.64
CA ALA A 8 -32.09 -21.42 22.61
C ALA A 8 -32.67 -20.02 22.36
N ILE A 9 -32.78 -19.60 21.10
CA ILE A 9 -33.43 -18.34 20.72
C ILE A 9 -34.93 -18.40 21.04
N SER A 10 -35.63 -19.47 20.63
CA SER A 10 -37.07 -19.63 20.91
C SER A 10 -37.36 -19.58 22.40
N ALA A 11 -36.55 -20.25 23.22
CA ALA A 11 -36.66 -20.23 24.66
C ALA A 11 -36.49 -18.80 25.21
N ALA A 12 -35.42 -18.10 24.82
CA ALA A 12 -35.14 -16.75 25.28
C ALA A 12 -36.23 -15.72 24.91
N LEU A 13 -36.84 -15.87 23.72
CA LEU A 13 -37.96 -15.03 23.29
C LEU A 13 -39.25 -15.35 24.07
N THR A 14 -39.50 -16.63 24.33
CA THR A 14 -40.68 -17.08 25.08
C THR A 14 -40.62 -16.64 26.54
N SER A 15 -39.44 -16.71 27.16
CA SER A 15 -39.21 -16.23 28.53
C SER A 15 -38.98 -14.73 28.63
N ASN A 16 -38.96 -14.01 27.49
CA ASN A 16 -38.68 -12.57 27.41
C ASN A 16 -37.38 -12.18 28.14
N THR A 17 -36.36 -13.04 28.11
CA THR A 17 -35.13 -12.92 28.92
C THR A 17 -34.41 -11.59 28.71
N TYR A 18 -34.50 -11.04 27.49
CA TYR A 18 -33.82 -9.81 27.08
C TYR A 18 -34.76 -8.62 26.89
N GLY A 19 -36.02 -8.71 27.33
CA GLY A 19 -37.03 -7.68 27.09
C GLY A 19 -37.45 -7.54 25.63
N ILE A 20 -37.34 -8.62 24.85
CA ILE A 20 -37.67 -8.69 23.43
C ILE A 20 -38.75 -9.75 23.20
N ALA A 21 -39.93 -9.32 22.78
CA ALA A 21 -41.04 -10.20 22.44
C ALA A 21 -41.05 -10.55 20.94
N GLY A 22 -41.18 -11.84 20.63
CA GLY A 22 -41.32 -12.34 19.26
C GLY A 22 -41.22 -13.87 19.18
N ALA A 23 -40.96 -14.38 17.98
CA ALA A 23 -40.82 -15.80 17.71
C ALA A 23 -39.73 -16.06 16.67
N CYS A 24 -39.19 -17.28 16.64
CA CYS A 24 -38.36 -17.77 15.54
C CYS A 24 -38.81 -19.19 15.13
N ALA A 25 -38.76 -19.49 13.84
CA ALA A 25 -39.17 -20.78 13.29
C ALA A 25 -38.30 -21.16 12.08
N PRO A 26 -37.92 -22.43 11.92
CA PRO A 26 -37.29 -22.92 10.69
C PRO A 26 -38.20 -22.69 9.47
N SER A 27 -37.61 -22.43 8.30
CA SER A 27 -38.34 -22.26 7.04
C SER A 27 -37.53 -22.80 5.85
N ASN A 28 -38.20 -23.03 4.72
CA ASN A 28 -37.53 -23.41 3.47
C ASN A 28 -36.58 -22.29 3.05
N GLY A 29 -35.27 -22.56 3.14
CA GLY A 29 -34.22 -21.60 2.80
C GLY A 29 -33.62 -20.83 3.99
N GLY A 30 -33.99 -21.12 5.25
CA GLY A 30 -33.38 -20.45 6.41
C GLY A 30 -34.20 -20.50 7.71
N VAL A 31 -34.16 -19.42 8.48
CA VAL A 31 -34.95 -19.26 9.73
C VAL A 31 -35.73 -17.96 9.67
N VAL A 32 -37.03 -18.03 9.95
CA VAL A 32 -37.93 -16.88 9.99
C VAL A 32 -38.01 -16.36 11.43
N PHE A 33 -37.76 -15.07 11.59
CA PHE A 33 -37.91 -14.35 12.86
C PHE A 33 -39.09 -13.40 12.75
N THR A 34 -39.94 -13.36 13.78
CA THR A 34 -41.14 -12.53 13.83
C THR A 34 -41.10 -11.65 15.08
N ASN A 35 -41.20 -10.33 14.91
CA ASN A 35 -41.23 -9.40 16.03
C ASN A 35 -42.63 -9.24 16.64
N ALA A 36 -42.73 -8.49 17.75
CA ALA A 36 -44.01 -8.17 18.42
C ALA A 36 -45.05 -7.49 17.51
N LYS A 37 -44.61 -6.81 16.43
CA LYS A 37 -45.48 -6.18 15.41
C LYS A 37 -45.89 -7.14 14.29
N LYS A 38 -45.61 -8.45 14.43
CA LYS A 38 -45.85 -9.50 13.43
C LYS A 38 -45.12 -9.32 12.10
N GLN A 39 -44.02 -8.56 12.10
CA GLN A 39 -43.17 -8.45 10.93
C GLN A 39 -42.22 -9.65 10.89
N ALA A 40 -42.25 -10.40 9.79
CA ALA A 40 -41.47 -11.61 9.61
C ALA A 40 -40.25 -11.37 8.71
N ARG A 41 -39.11 -11.97 9.05
CA ARG A 41 -37.85 -11.89 8.29
C ARG A 41 -37.23 -13.26 8.14
N LEU A 42 -36.87 -13.62 6.90
CA LEU A 42 -36.06 -14.81 6.62
C LEU A 42 -34.56 -14.47 6.72
N VAL A 43 -33.85 -15.14 7.62
CA VAL A 43 -32.38 -15.19 7.63
C VAL A 43 -31.96 -16.37 6.76
N PRO A 44 -31.22 -16.17 5.65
CA PRO A 44 -30.84 -17.24 4.74
C PRO A 44 -30.05 -18.36 5.42
N ALA A 45 -30.27 -19.61 4.97
CA ALA A 45 -29.63 -20.79 5.54
C ALA A 45 -28.10 -20.70 5.67
N PRO A 46 -27.32 -20.16 4.71
CA PRO A 46 -25.87 -20.02 4.86
C PRO A 46 -25.47 -19.05 5.98
N GLU A 47 -26.20 -17.94 6.12
CA GLU A 47 -25.96 -16.95 7.17
C GLU A 47 -26.31 -17.53 8.55
N PHE A 48 -27.46 -18.19 8.64
CA PHE A 48 -27.89 -18.82 9.88
C PHE A 48 -27.01 -20.01 10.29
N ALA A 49 -26.55 -20.82 9.33
CA ALA A 49 -25.64 -21.92 9.57
C ALA A 49 -24.30 -21.45 10.17
N ARG A 50 -23.78 -20.30 9.72
CA ARG A 50 -22.56 -19.69 10.29
C ARG A 50 -22.76 -19.30 11.75
N LEU A 51 -23.91 -18.74 12.10
CA LEU A 51 -24.22 -18.36 13.48
C LEU A 51 -24.48 -19.57 14.37
N ALA A 52 -25.17 -20.58 13.84
CA ALA A 52 -25.38 -21.84 14.52
C ALA A 52 -24.06 -22.59 14.79
N ALA A 53 -23.12 -22.55 13.84
CA ALA A 53 -21.77 -23.08 14.04
C ALA A 53 -21.02 -22.29 15.12
N ALA A 54 -21.10 -20.95 15.10
CA ALA A 54 -20.49 -20.12 16.14
C ALA A 54 -21.10 -20.36 17.53
N TYR A 55 -22.41 -20.62 17.61
CA TYR A 55 -23.08 -20.99 18.85
C TYR A 55 -22.66 -22.38 19.35
N GLY A 56 -22.55 -23.36 18.44
CA GLY A 56 -22.05 -24.69 18.78
C GLY A 56 -20.60 -24.69 19.26
N ASN A 57 -19.78 -23.82 18.68
CA ASN A 57 -18.35 -23.70 18.97
C ASN A 57 -18.03 -22.76 20.14
N ALA A 58 -19.02 -22.07 20.71
CA ALA A 58 -18.80 -21.14 21.80
C ALA A 58 -18.38 -21.91 23.08
N PRO A 59 -17.15 -21.69 23.62
CA PRO A 59 -16.61 -22.46 24.74
C PRO A 59 -17.32 -22.21 26.07
N THR A 60 -18.03 -21.09 26.24
CA THR A 60 -18.71 -20.75 27.50
C THR A 60 -20.20 -20.49 27.32
N GLU A 61 -20.99 -20.83 28.35
CA GLU A 61 -22.43 -20.54 28.38
C GLU A 61 -22.72 -19.03 28.35
N GLN A 62 -21.79 -18.21 28.83
CA GLN A 62 -21.87 -16.75 28.73
C GLN A 62 -21.78 -16.29 27.26
N GLN A 63 -20.86 -16.86 26.48
CA GLN A 63 -20.75 -16.55 25.04
C GLN A 63 -21.94 -17.08 24.25
N LYS A 64 -22.45 -18.27 24.58
CA LYS A 64 -23.69 -18.79 24.02
C LYS A 64 -24.88 -17.88 24.32
N SER A 65 -25.04 -17.46 25.57
CA SER A 65 -26.10 -16.51 25.96
C SER A 65 -25.96 -15.16 25.26
N ALA A 66 -24.73 -14.64 25.12
CA ALA A 66 -24.47 -13.41 24.39
C ALA A 66 -24.82 -13.54 22.90
N LEU A 67 -24.54 -14.70 22.28
CA LEU A 67 -24.92 -14.99 20.90
C LEU A 67 -26.43 -15.06 20.70
N VAL A 68 -27.14 -15.69 21.65
CA VAL A 68 -28.61 -15.74 21.66
C VAL A 68 -29.18 -14.33 21.84
N GLU A 69 -28.64 -13.55 22.78
CA GLU A 69 -29.05 -12.15 22.97
C GLU A 69 -28.81 -11.32 21.72
N CYS A 70 -27.66 -11.46 21.06
CA CYS A 70 -27.35 -10.79 19.80
C CYS A 70 -28.37 -11.17 18.72
N ALA A 71 -28.67 -12.46 18.57
CA ALA A 71 -29.66 -12.94 17.61
C ALA A 71 -31.08 -12.41 17.91
N CYS A 72 -31.49 -12.39 19.18
CA CYS A 72 -32.76 -11.82 19.60
C CYS A 72 -32.81 -10.31 19.32
N ARG A 73 -31.78 -9.55 19.70
CA ARG A 73 -31.68 -8.09 19.46
C ARG A 73 -31.67 -7.76 17.98
N ALA A 74 -30.85 -8.46 17.20
CA ALA A 74 -30.74 -8.22 15.77
C ALA A 74 -32.02 -8.65 15.06
N TYR A 75 -32.43 -9.91 15.14
CA TYR A 75 -33.48 -10.44 14.27
C TYR A 75 -34.90 -10.21 14.79
N VAL A 76 -35.10 -9.96 16.09
CA VAL A 76 -36.43 -9.80 16.71
C VAL A 76 -36.64 -8.40 17.29
N GLY A 77 -35.71 -7.92 18.12
CA GLY A 77 -35.81 -6.61 18.80
C GLY A 77 -35.58 -5.41 17.89
N GLY A 78 -34.82 -5.58 16.81
CA GLY A 78 -34.48 -4.53 15.84
C GLY A 78 -34.73 -4.90 14.38
N ALA A 79 -35.32 -6.06 14.08
CA ALA A 79 -35.57 -6.56 12.72
C ALA A 79 -34.38 -6.43 11.73
N ALA A 80 -33.13 -6.50 12.19
CA ALA A 80 -31.84 -6.65 11.49
C ALA A 80 -31.57 -5.72 10.29
N ASP A 81 -32.38 -4.68 10.15
CA ASP A 81 -32.16 -3.57 9.25
C ASP A 81 -31.58 -2.40 10.02
N VAL A 82 -30.89 -1.55 9.29
CA VAL A 82 -30.41 -0.27 9.79
C VAL A 82 -31.63 0.52 10.30
N PRO A 83 -31.63 1.04 11.56
CA PRO A 83 -32.82 1.69 12.12
C PRO A 83 -33.34 2.81 11.22
N SER A 84 -34.66 2.94 11.07
CA SER A 84 -35.24 3.95 10.16
C SER A 84 -35.04 5.38 10.65
N GLY A 85 -34.96 5.57 11.97
CA GLY A 85 -34.71 6.86 12.60
C GLY A 85 -33.22 7.09 12.86
N TRP A 86 -32.78 8.33 12.64
CA TRP A 86 -31.39 8.73 12.88
C TRP A 86 -30.97 8.59 14.34
N ASP A 87 -31.81 8.98 15.30
CA ASP A 87 -31.45 8.97 16.73
C ASP A 87 -31.12 7.56 17.23
N ASP A 88 -31.91 6.57 16.83
CA ASP A 88 -31.67 5.17 17.16
C ASP A 88 -30.42 4.62 16.46
N ALA A 89 -30.25 4.95 15.18
CA ALA A 89 -29.11 4.50 14.39
C ALA A 89 -27.78 5.08 14.91
N LYS A 90 -27.77 6.38 15.24
CA LYS A 90 -26.59 7.14 15.66
C LYS A 90 -25.87 6.48 16.83
N SER A 91 -26.61 5.92 17.79
CA SER A 91 -26.04 5.26 18.97
C SER A 91 -25.34 3.91 18.65
N ARG A 92 -25.68 3.29 17.51
CA ARG A 92 -25.22 1.95 17.10
C ARG A 92 -24.15 1.97 16.02
N LEU A 93 -23.93 3.13 15.41
CA LEU A 93 -22.98 3.26 14.31
C LEU A 93 -21.55 3.04 14.78
N LEU A 94 -20.84 2.16 14.10
CA LEU A 94 -19.40 1.95 14.25
C LEU A 94 -18.73 1.85 12.88
N PRO A 95 -17.51 2.38 12.72
CA PRO A 95 -16.75 2.20 11.50
C PRO A 95 -16.06 0.83 11.53
N GLN A 96 -15.92 0.21 10.35
CA GLN A 96 -15.14 -1.01 10.17
C GLN A 96 -14.23 -0.92 8.95
N LEU A 97 -13.17 -1.72 8.98
CA LEU A 97 -12.28 -1.92 7.85
C LEU A 97 -12.67 -3.19 7.09
N TRP A 98 -12.91 -3.04 5.80
CA TRP A 98 -13.18 -4.15 4.89
C TRP A 98 -12.16 -4.12 3.75
N THR A 99 -11.80 -5.29 3.21
CA THR A 99 -11.02 -5.35 1.98
C THR A 99 -11.81 -4.71 0.84
N LEU A 100 -11.13 -4.04 -0.10
CA LEU A 100 -11.79 -3.51 -1.30
C LEU A 100 -12.49 -4.61 -2.11
N SER A 101 -11.92 -5.83 -2.12
CA SER A 101 -12.55 -7.00 -2.74
C SER A 101 -13.92 -7.31 -2.11
N LYS A 102 -14.01 -7.35 -0.78
CA LYS A 102 -15.26 -7.59 -0.06
C LYS A 102 -16.28 -6.49 -0.31
N ILE A 103 -15.85 -5.23 -0.38
CA ILE A 103 -16.72 -4.09 -0.70
C ILE A 103 -17.29 -4.24 -2.11
N ARG A 104 -16.45 -4.54 -3.11
CA ARG A 104 -16.88 -4.76 -4.51
C ARG A 104 -17.83 -5.95 -4.64
N GLN A 105 -17.50 -7.06 -3.99
CA GLN A 105 -18.36 -8.24 -3.96
C GLN A 105 -19.72 -7.89 -3.35
N LYS A 106 -19.75 -7.21 -2.20
CA LYS A 106 -21.01 -6.80 -1.57
C LYS A 106 -21.79 -5.86 -2.48
N GLN A 107 -21.15 -4.87 -3.07
CA GLN A 107 -21.76 -3.92 -4.01
C GLN A 107 -22.41 -4.63 -5.20
N SER A 108 -21.79 -5.68 -5.75
CA SER A 108 -22.34 -6.45 -6.87
C SER A 108 -23.63 -7.22 -6.55
N THR A 109 -23.86 -7.51 -5.26
CA THR A 109 -25.08 -8.19 -4.79
C THR A 109 -26.22 -7.24 -4.42
N LEU A 110 -25.97 -5.93 -4.44
CA LEU A 110 -26.98 -4.93 -4.07
C LEU A 110 -27.94 -4.65 -5.24
N PRO A 111 -29.20 -4.30 -4.96
CA PRO A 111 -30.15 -3.89 -6.00
C PRO A 111 -29.63 -2.69 -6.80
N PRO A 112 -30.05 -2.54 -8.08
CA PRO A 112 -29.73 -1.35 -8.88
C PRO A 112 -30.07 -0.04 -8.15
N GLY A 113 -29.14 0.92 -8.18
CA GLY A 113 -29.31 2.21 -7.51
C GLY A 113 -29.05 2.23 -5.99
N VAL A 114 -28.72 1.08 -5.38
CA VAL A 114 -28.27 1.00 -3.99
C VAL A 114 -26.75 0.89 -3.96
N VAL A 115 -26.10 1.78 -3.19
CA VAL A 115 -24.64 1.84 -3.07
C VAL A 115 -24.25 1.51 -1.64
N LEU A 116 -23.14 0.80 -1.48
CA LEU A 116 -22.41 0.64 -0.24
C LEU A 116 -21.39 1.79 -0.14
N PRO A 117 -21.65 2.84 0.64
CA PRO A 117 -20.74 3.95 0.75
C PRO A 117 -19.51 3.56 1.57
N TYR A 118 -18.32 3.93 1.09
CA TYR A 118 -17.05 3.72 1.78
C TYR A 118 -16.08 4.86 1.42
N CYS A 119 -14.98 4.99 2.17
CA CYS A 119 -13.83 5.80 1.77
C CYS A 119 -12.51 5.14 2.20
N GLY A 120 -11.38 5.69 1.78
CA GLY A 120 -10.04 5.30 2.22
C GLY A 120 -9.76 5.65 3.68
N LEU A 121 -8.60 5.22 4.20
CA LEU A 121 -8.22 5.42 5.60
C LEU A 121 -8.16 6.89 6.03
N HIS A 122 -7.99 7.84 5.10
CA HIS A 122 -7.93 9.28 5.41
C HIS A 122 -9.05 10.08 4.75
N GLY A 123 -10.06 9.41 4.18
CA GLY A 123 -11.19 10.07 3.51
C GLY A 123 -11.06 10.21 2.00
N GLU A 124 -10.13 9.48 1.38
CA GLU A 124 -10.00 9.47 -0.08
C GLU A 124 -11.17 8.68 -0.71
N ASP A 125 -11.84 9.24 -1.73
CA ASP A 125 -12.97 8.57 -2.40
C ASP A 125 -12.53 7.33 -3.21
N ASP A 126 -11.34 7.40 -3.81
CA ASP A 126 -10.67 6.27 -4.45
C ASP A 126 -9.17 6.33 -4.15
N SER A 127 -8.66 5.31 -3.48
CA SER A 127 -7.23 5.17 -3.21
C SER A 127 -6.73 3.85 -3.74
N THR A 128 -5.78 3.91 -4.66
CA THR A 128 -4.98 2.74 -5.08
C THR A 128 -3.90 2.40 -4.06
N LEU A 129 -3.68 3.25 -3.05
CA LEU A 129 -2.64 3.07 -2.03
C LEU A 129 -3.07 2.12 -0.92
N TYR A 130 -4.38 1.94 -0.71
CA TYR A 130 -4.92 1.10 0.35
C TYR A 130 -5.74 -0.04 -0.26
N ASP A 131 -5.61 -1.23 0.31
CA ASP A 131 -6.41 -2.41 -0.02
C ASP A 131 -7.61 -2.59 0.92
N VAL A 132 -7.76 -1.66 1.87
CA VAL A 132 -8.86 -1.55 2.83
C VAL A 132 -9.67 -0.27 2.62
N GLY A 133 -10.98 -0.38 2.84
CA GLY A 133 -11.91 0.74 2.90
C GLY A 133 -12.64 0.80 4.24
N VAL A 134 -13.03 2.01 4.64
CA VAL A 134 -13.84 2.29 5.82
C VAL A 134 -15.31 2.25 5.44
N VAL A 135 -16.04 1.32 6.05
CA VAL A 135 -17.50 1.19 5.91
C VAL A 135 -18.18 1.48 7.25
N LEU A 136 -19.47 1.79 7.21
CA LEU A 136 -20.29 1.98 8.40
C LEU A 136 -21.19 0.76 8.63
N VAL A 137 -21.26 0.33 9.88
CA VAL A 137 -22.18 -0.73 10.32
C VAL A 137 -22.96 -0.27 11.54
N CYS A 138 -24.19 -0.76 11.68
CA CYS A 138 -24.91 -0.75 12.95
C CYS A 138 -24.56 -2.03 13.71
N ASP A 139 -23.94 -1.89 14.87
CA ASP A 139 -23.62 -3.00 15.77
C ASP A 139 -24.79 -3.25 16.74
N PHE A 140 -25.24 -4.49 16.84
CA PHE A 140 -26.34 -4.90 17.71
C PHE A 140 -25.89 -5.71 18.93
N ALA A 141 -24.58 -5.98 19.08
CA ALA A 141 -24.07 -6.69 20.24
C ALA A 141 -24.20 -5.85 21.53
N PRO A 142 -24.46 -6.51 22.66
CA PRO A 142 -24.23 -5.91 23.97
C PRO A 142 -22.78 -5.45 24.12
N GLU A 143 -22.55 -4.32 24.78
CA GLU A 143 -21.19 -3.79 25.00
C GLU A 143 -20.30 -4.76 25.81
N ASP A 144 -20.91 -5.58 26.67
CA ASP A 144 -20.22 -6.54 27.54
C ASP A 144 -19.94 -7.90 26.87
N ALA A 145 -20.41 -8.10 25.64
CA ALA A 145 -20.23 -9.34 24.88
C ALA A 145 -18.83 -9.43 24.22
N ASN A 146 -17.77 -9.20 25.00
CA ASN A 146 -16.39 -9.37 24.56
C ASN A 146 -16.20 -10.82 24.06
N ASN A 147 -15.66 -10.98 22.85
CA ASN A 147 -15.47 -12.24 22.13
C ASN A 147 -16.71 -12.90 21.48
N ALA A 148 -17.94 -12.36 21.63
CA ALA A 148 -19.09 -12.92 20.92
C ALA A 148 -19.12 -12.43 19.45
N PRO A 149 -19.50 -13.30 18.49
CA PRO A 149 -19.86 -12.86 17.15
C PRO A 149 -21.06 -11.91 17.21
N SER A 150 -20.84 -10.60 17.08
CA SER A 150 -21.96 -9.67 16.87
C SER A 150 -22.55 -9.79 15.48
N LEU A 151 -23.86 -9.55 15.45
CA LEU A 151 -24.63 -9.27 14.27
C LEU A 151 -24.53 -7.77 13.96
N GLU A 152 -23.98 -7.46 12.79
CA GLU A 152 -23.84 -6.11 12.28
C GLU A 152 -24.62 -5.98 10.97
N THR A 153 -25.27 -4.83 10.77
CA THR A 153 -25.89 -4.51 9.49
C THR A 153 -25.15 -3.37 8.84
N VAL A 154 -24.76 -3.57 7.58
CA VAL A 154 -24.03 -2.57 6.80
C VAL A 154 -24.97 -1.42 6.43
N VAL A 155 -24.50 -0.19 6.59
CA VAL A 155 -25.23 1.02 6.21
C VAL A 155 -25.10 1.26 4.71
N LEU A 156 -26.22 1.39 4.03
CA LEU A 156 -26.31 1.61 2.59
C LEU A 156 -26.73 3.05 2.26
N SER A 157 -26.58 3.47 1.01
CA SER A 157 -26.95 4.81 0.54
C SER A 157 -28.43 5.14 0.73
N LYS A 158 -29.30 4.14 0.71
CA LYS A 158 -30.74 4.30 1.03
C LYS A 158 -30.96 4.70 2.49
N ASP A 159 -30.16 4.18 3.42
CA ASP A 159 -30.35 4.39 4.86
C ASP A 159 -29.90 5.81 5.22
N ILE A 160 -28.75 6.24 4.69
CA ILE A 160 -28.25 7.62 4.80
C ILE A 160 -29.29 8.63 4.28
N ARG A 161 -29.93 8.33 3.13
CA ARG A 161 -31.01 9.16 2.58
C ARG A 161 -32.24 9.21 3.49
N ASN A 162 -32.66 8.07 4.02
CA ASN A 162 -33.81 7.99 4.91
C ASN A 162 -33.60 8.84 6.19
N TRP A 163 -32.37 8.88 6.70
CA TRP A 163 -32.01 9.71 7.84
C TRP A 163 -31.89 11.21 7.54
N SER A 164 -31.90 11.59 6.26
CA SER A 164 -31.72 12.98 5.83
C SER A 164 -30.40 13.59 6.34
N ILE A 165 -29.31 12.80 6.35
CA ILE A 165 -27.97 13.25 6.74
C ILE A 165 -26.94 12.98 5.65
N SER A 166 -25.75 13.58 5.77
CA SER A 166 -24.61 13.23 4.93
C SER A 166 -23.88 11.98 5.45
N TRP A 167 -23.22 11.25 4.55
CA TRP A 167 -22.36 10.12 4.95
C TRP A 167 -21.22 10.56 5.88
N THR A 168 -20.67 11.76 5.66
CA THR A 168 -19.62 12.35 6.49
C THR A 168 -20.08 12.60 7.93
N ASP A 169 -21.35 12.99 8.13
CA ASP A 169 -21.92 13.19 9.47
C ASP A 169 -22.22 11.86 10.16
N ALA A 170 -22.67 10.85 9.40
CA ALA A 170 -22.79 9.47 9.89
C ALA A 170 -21.42 8.93 10.35
N LEU A 171 -20.39 9.11 9.53
CA LEU A 171 -19.01 8.71 9.85
C LEU A 171 -18.48 9.42 11.10
N ARG A 172 -18.77 10.73 11.24
CA ARG A 172 -18.36 11.48 12.44
C ARG A 172 -18.97 10.87 13.71
N SER A 173 -20.26 10.56 13.68
CA SER A 173 -20.94 9.92 14.80
C SER A 173 -20.37 8.53 15.10
N ALA A 174 -20.10 7.75 14.05
CA ALA A 174 -19.49 6.43 14.19
C ALA A 174 -18.08 6.50 14.82
N LEU A 175 -17.26 7.47 14.41
CA LEU A 175 -15.94 7.70 15.01
C LEU A 175 -16.03 8.13 16.48
N ASP A 176 -17.02 8.95 16.84
CA ASP A 176 -17.23 9.34 18.23
C ASP A 176 -17.65 8.15 19.08
N ASN A 177 -18.50 7.26 18.57
CA ASN A 177 -18.83 6.00 19.24
C ASN A 177 -17.60 5.10 19.40
N LEU A 178 -16.77 4.95 18.36
CA LEU A 178 -15.52 4.19 18.44
C LEU A 178 -14.57 4.77 19.51
N ARG A 179 -14.45 6.10 19.59
CA ARG A 179 -13.65 6.79 20.62
C ARG A 179 -14.20 6.55 22.01
N GLN A 180 -15.52 6.65 22.20
CA GLN A 180 -16.17 6.40 23.49
C GLN A 180 -15.96 4.95 23.93
N ARG A 181 -16.22 3.98 23.04
CA ARG A 181 -15.97 2.55 23.29
C ARG A 181 -14.52 2.29 23.67
N THR A 182 -13.58 2.90 22.94
CA THR A 182 -12.14 2.79 23.25
C THR A 182 -11.80 3.34 24.64
N ARG A 183 -12.32 4.52 25.02
CA ARG A 183 -12.09 5.10 26.35
C ARG A 183 -12.68 4.24 27.48
N ARG A 184 -13.87 3.67 27.28
CA ARG A 184 -14.50 2.79 28.28
C ARG A 184 -13.69 1.52 28.50
N LEU A 185 -13.25 0.89 27.42
CA LEU A 185 -12.37 -0.29 27.48
C LEU A 185 -11.08 0.04 28.22
N GLU A 186 -10.44 1.18 27.92
CA GLU A 186 -9.23 1.63 28.62
C GLU A 186 -9.43 1.92 30.10
N ALA A 187 -10.63 2.31 30.52
CA ALA A 187 -10.96 2.57 31.92
C ALA A 187 -11.24 1.28 32.72
N SER A 188 -11.52 0.16 32.05
CA SER A 188 -11.80 -1.12 32.70
C SER A 188 -10.49 -1.80 33.15
N SER A 189 -10.50 -2.37 34.37
CA SER A 189 -9.32 -2.98 35.01
C SER A 189 -8.72 -4.15 34.22
N GLY A 190 -9.53 -4.87 33.43
CA GLY A 190 -9.08 -5.99 32.59
C GLY A 190 -8.30 -5.59 31.32
N PHE A 191 -8.38 -4.33 30.87
CA PHE A 191 -7.81 -3.88 29.59
C PHE A 191 -6.82 -2.73 29.74
N GLN A 192 -6.24 -2.53 30.93
CA GLN A 192 -5.14 -1.57 31.14
C GLN A 192 -3.96 -1.83 30.19
N LYS A 193 -3.76 -3.09 29.76
CA LYS A 193 -2.81 -3.46 28.70
C LYS A 193 -3.52 -3.49 27.34
N ARG A 194 -3.34 -2.41 26.56
CA ARG A 194 -3.87 -2.27 25.18
C ARG A 194 -3.24 -3.27 24.19
N TRP A 195 -2.00 -3.64 24.46
CA TRP A 195 -1.15 -4.48 23.64
C TRP A 195 -0.57 -5.60 24.49
N GLU A 196 -0.59 -6.82 23.95
CA GLU A 196 0.23 -7.92 24.41
C GLU A 196 1.57 -7.85 23.69
N HIS A 197 2.66 -7.89 24.44
CA HIS A 197 4.01 -7.81 23.90
C HIS A 197 4.61 -9.19 23.81
N HIS A 198 5.02 -9.57 22.60
CA HIS A 198 5.88 -10.72 22.39
C HIS A 198 7.33 -10.35 22.77
N PRO A 199 8.17 -11.28 23.27
CA PRO A 199 9.58 -11.01 23.59
C PRO A 199 10.40 -10.41 22.44
N SER A 200 9.98 -10.64 21.19
CA SER A 200 10.59 -10.00 20.02
C SER A 200 10.31 -8.48 19.93
N GLY A 201 9.45 -7.94 20.79
CA GLY A 201 8.96 -6.57 20.74
C GLY A 201 7.83 -6.33 19.72
N CYS A 202 7.31 -7.38 19.08
CA CYS A 202 6.04 -7.29 18.34
C CYS A 202 4.87 -7.20 19.34
N GLY A 203 3.81 -6.48 18.97
CA GLY A 203 2.59 -6.31 19.76
C GLY A 203 1.36 -6.83 19.04
N SER A 204 0.48 -7.48 19.77
CA SER A 204 -0.89 -7.84 19.35
C SER A 204 -1.92 -7.07 20.17
N THR A 205 -3.01 -6.65 19.55
CA THR A 205 -4.11 -6.02 20.27
C THR A 205 -4.87 -7.03 21.13
N LEU A 206 -5.39 -6.58 22.27
CA LEU A 206 -6.06 -7.45 23.25
C LEU A 206 -7.58 -7.27 23.35
N TRP A 207 -8.19 -6.28 22.68
CA TRP A 207 -9.62 -5.99 22.86
C TRP A 207 -10.52 -7.11 22.33
N ARG A 208 -10.17 -7.68 21.18
CA ARG A 208 -10.90 -8.79 20.53
C ARG A 208 -12.39 -8.50 20.34
N ASP A 209 -12.75 -7.22 20.25
CA ASP A 209 -14.13 -6.77 20.07
C ASP A 209 -14.51 -6.61 18.59
N ARG A 210 -13.60 -7.04 17.70
CA ARG A 210 -13.67 -6.93 16.22
C ARG A 210 -13.54 -5.51 15.68
N TYR A 211 -13.21 -4.56 16.56
CA TYR A 211 -12.90 -3.19 16.18
C TYR A 211 -11.43 -2.84 16.40
N ASP A 212 -10.59 -3.79 16.80
CA ASP A 212 -9.15 -3.60 16.98
C ASP A 212 -8.47 -2.99 15.76
N ALA A 213 -8.69 -3.55 14.56
CA ALA A 213 -8.11 -3.01 13.34
C ALA A 213 -8.63 -1.61 13.01
N ALA A 214 -9.94 -1.38 13.12
CA ALA A 214 -10.55 -0.07 12.92
C ALA A 214 -10.05 0.96 13.96
N ARG A 215 -9.85 0.54 15.21
CA ARG A 215 -9.33 1.36 16.31
C ARG A 215 -7.88 1.75 16.03
N CYS A 216 -7.02 0.81 15.66
CA CYS A 216 -5.64 1.10 15.30
C CYS A 216 -5.53 2.00 14.04
N ALA A 217 -6.33 1.74 13.01
CA ALA A 217 -6.28 2.51 11.77
C ALA A 217 -6.84 3.93 11.92
N LEU A 218 -8.02 4.06 12.54
CA LEU A 218 -8.80 5.30 12.55
C LEU A 218 -8.54 6.18 13.78
N LEU A 219 -7.94 5.60 14.83
CA LEU A 219 -7.44 6.31 16.01
C LEU A 219 -5.92 6.07 16.16
N PRO A 220 -5.07 6.64 15.28
CA PRO A 220 -3.63 6.31 15.25
C PRO A 220 -2.87 6.65 16.54
N SER A 221 -3.44 7.49 17.40
CA SER A 221 -2.90 7.74 18.74
C SER A 221 -2.83 6.49 19.61
N VAL A 222 -3.67 5.48 19.36
CA VAL A 222 -3.62 4.17 20.02
C VAL A 222 -2.31 3.45 19.70
N VAL A 223 -1.86 3.52 18.45
CA VAL A 223 -0.58 2.96 18.00
C VAL A 223 0.58 3.84 18.42
N ALA A 224 0.49 5.15 18.20
CA ALA A 224 1.58 6.10 18.51
C ALA A 224 1.93 6.21 20.00
N ARG A 225 1.06 5.73 20.89
CA ARG A 225 1.29 5.66 22.34
C ARG A 225 1.79 4.29 22.80
N ARG A 226 1.95 3.33 21.87
CA ARG A 226 2.56 2.04 22.17
C ARG A 226 3.99 2.28 22.64
N LYS A 227 4.33 1.62 23.75
CA LYS A 227 5.63 1.68 24.41
C LYS A 227 6.14 0.25 24.58
N ARG A 228 7.43 0.10 24.83
CA ARG A 228 8.00 -1.18 25.29
C ARG A 228 7.42 -1.56 26.66
N GLU A 229 7.61 -2.82 27.06
CA GLU A 229 7.17 -3.29 28.38
C GLU A 229 7.80 -2.49 29.54
N ASP A 230 9.03 -2.01 29.37
CA ASP A 230 9.75 -1.14 30.32
C ASP A 230 9.25 0.33 30.32
N GLY A 231 8.22 0.65 29.52
CA GLY A 231 7.64 1.98 29.40
C GLY A 231 8.42 2.97 28.53
N GLN A 232 9.54 2.55 27.94
CA GLN A 232 10.37 3.37 27.05
C GLN A 232 9.80 3.41 25.62
N PRO A 233 10.08 4.49 24.86
CA PRO A 233 9.72 4.54 23.46
C PRO A 233 10.49 3.49 22.65
N GLU A 234 9.83 2.93 21.64
CA GLU A 234 10.47 2.03 20.69
C GLU A 234 11.20 2.84 19.61
N PRO A 235 12.43 2.46 19.22
CA PRO A 235 13.14 3.14 18.14
C PRO A 235 12.47 2.87 16.79
N GLY A 236 12.44 3.89 15.93
CA GLY A 236 11.85 3.80 14.58
C GLY A 236 10.39 4.23 14.51
N ALA A 237 9.83 4.14 13.31
CA ALA A 237 8.42 4.42 13.07
C ALA A 237 7.56 3.19 13.41
N HIS A 238 6.34 3.39 13.90
CA HIS A 238 5.41 2.28 14.09
C HIS A 238 4.99 1.69 12.74
N VAL A 239 5.09 0.37 12.63
CA VAL A 239 4.67 -0.44 11.48
C VAL A 239 3.58 -1.37 11.95
N CYS A 240 2.41 -1.33 11.31
CA CYS A 240 1.25 -2.14 11.68
C CYS A 240 0.68 -2.90 10.49
N VAL A 241 0.15 -4.09 10.75
CA VAL A 241 -0.72 -4.84 9.85
C VAL A 241 -2.10 -4.91 10.48
N PHE A 242 -3.11 -4.52 9.71
CA PHE A 242 -4.51 -4.71 10.09
C PHE A 242 -4.87 -6.15 9.74
N ALA A 243 -4.49 -7.07 10.64
CA ALA A 243 -4.50 -8.50 10.40
C ALA A 243 -5.92 -9.02 10.19
N ALA A 244 -6.80 -8.84 11.18
CA ALA A 244 -8.21 -9.22 11.10
C ALA A 244 -9.04 -8.15 11.79
N ARG A 245 -10.38 -8.23 11.72
CA ARG A 245 -11.26 -7.25 12.38
C ARG A 245 -10.91 -7.05 13.86
N GLY A 246 -10.70 -8.16 14.57
CA GLY A 246 -10.37 -8.19 16.00
C GLY A 246 -8.88 -8.30 16.32
N LEU A 247 -7.99 -8.09 15.34
CA LEU A 247 -6.56 -8.22 15.56
C LEU A 247 -5.79 -7.20 14.71
N ALA A 248 -5.01 -6.35 15.37
CA ALA A 248 -3.93 -5.63 14.72
C ALA A 248 -2.59 -6.09 15.31
N LEU A 249 -1.59 -6.22 14.43
CA LEU A 249 -0.22 -6.52 14.81
C LEU A 249 0.64 -5.29 14.56
N GLY A 250 1.60 -5.02 15.44
CA GLY A 250 2.47 -3.86 15.33
C GLY A 250 3.88 -4.10 15.84
N SER A 251 4.86 -3.52 15.16
CA SER A 251 6.25 -3.43 15.60
C SER A 251 6.78 -2.04 15.25
N THR A 252 8.07 -1.80 15.38
CA THR A 252 8.73 -0.61 14.83
C THR A 252 9.72 -0.95 13.73
N SER A 253 9.95 0.02 12.85
CA SER A 253 10.80 -0.11 11.66
C SER A 253 12.26 -0.45 11.96
N LYS A 254 12.72 -0.25 13.21
CA LYS A 254 14.08 -0.57 13.67
C LYS A 254 14.15 -1.81 14.56
N ASN A 255 13.06 -2.57 14.68
CA ASN A 255 13.02 -3.81 15.44
C ASN A 255 12.95 -5.02 14.49
N ALA A 256 14.11 -5.54 14.09
CA ALA A 256 14.20 -6.66 13.15
C ALA A 256 13.46 -7.91 13.64
N LEU A 257 13.65 -8.31 14.91
CA LEU A 257 12.97 -9.48 15.50
C LEU A 257 11.46 -9.29 15.56
N GLY A 258 11.01 -8.08 15.94
CA GLY A 258 9.59 -7.76 15.99
C GLY A 258 8.95 -7.80 14.61
N LEU A 259 9.64 -7.30 13.57
CA LEU A 259 9.17 -7.39 12.18
C LEU A 259 9.21 -8.82 11.64
N CYS A 260 10.22 -9.63 11.98
CA CYS A 260 10.25 -11.06 11.61
C CYS A 260 9.05 -11.81 12.18
N TYR A 261 8.80 -11.65 13.49
CA TYR A 261 7.65 -12.27 14.14
C TYR A 261 6.32 -11.78 13.54
N LEU A 262 6.21 -10.48 13.26
CA LEU A 262 5.03 -9.93 12.62
C LEU A 262 4.77 -10.58 11.26
N GLY A 263 5.80 -10.69 10.41
CA GLY A 263 5.72 -11.34 9.10
C GLY A 263 5.33 -12.80 9.23
N ASP A 264 6.01 -13.56 10.10
CA ASP A 264 5.72 -14.97 10.33
C ASP A 264 4.26 -15.20 10.75
N VAL A 265 3.75 -14.48 11.76
CA VAL A 265 2.37 -14.63 12.22
C VAL A 265 1.36 -14.30 11.11
N VAL A 266 1.63 -13.27 10.30
CA VAL A 266 0.78 -12.94 9.15
C VAL A 266 0.72 -14.10 8.16
N HIS A 267 1.86 -14.70 7.81
CA HIS A 267 1.95 -15.74 6.80
C HIS A 267 1.49 -17.13 7.26
N THR A 268 1.83 -17.52 8.50
CA THR A 268 1.57 -18.87 9.00
C THR A 268 0.25 -18.99 9.73
N LYS A 269 -0.25 -17.92 10.36
CA LYS A 269 -1.46 -17.99 11.21
C LYS A 269 -2.66 -17.24 10.65
N ILE A 270 -2.48 -16.09 10.00
CA ILE A 270 -3.61 -15.22 9.62
C ILE A 270 -4.02 -15.42 8.16
N LYS A 271 -3.08 -15.27 7.22
CA LYS A 271 -3.36 -15.38 5.79
C LYS A 271 -4.08 -16.69 5.41
N PRO A 272 -3.74 -17.86 5.98
CA PRO A 272 -4.43 -19.12 5.68
C PRO A 272 -5.90 -19.16 6.12
N THR A 273 -6.34 -18.33 7.09
CA THR A 273 -7.74 -18.32 7.54
C THR A 273 -8.66 -17.56 6.58
N GLY A 274 -8.11 -16.74 5.69
CA GLY A 274 -8.88 -15.87 4.80
C GLY A 274 -9.44 -14.62 5.46
N ASP A 275 -9.15 -14.37 6.75
CA ASP A 275 -9.66 -13.20 7.50
C ASP A 275 -8.80 -11.94 7.35
N MET A 276 -7.76 -12.00 6.49
CA MET A 276 -6.80 -10.92 6.30
C MET A 276 -7.47 -9.64 5.79
N LEU A 277 -7.35 -8.52 6.52
CA LEU A 277 -7.91 -7.24 6.08
C LEU A 277 -6.94 -6.43 5.21
N SER A 278 -5.68 -6.30 5.60
CA SER A 278 -4.65 -5.64 4.78
C SER A 278 -3.63 -6.66 4.30
N ALA A 279 -3.42 -6.76 2.98
CA ALA A 279 -2.41 -7.57 2.33
C ALA A 279 -0.97 -7.03 2.54
N GLN A 280 -0.85 -5.76 2.92
CA GLN A 280 0.43 -5.09 3.19
C GLN A 280 0.48 -4.47 4.59
N ALA A 281 1.69 -4.18 5.07
CA ALA A 281 1.91 -3.39 6.27
C ALA A 281 1.89 -1.89 5.98
N TYR A 282 1.55 -1.12 7.01
CA TYR A 282 1.49 0.33 6.98
C TYR A 282 2.43 0.93 8.02
N ARG A 283 3.11 2.01 7.67
CA ARG A 283 3.85 2.84 8.62
C ARG A 283 3.05 4.08 9.00
N LEU A 284 3.11 4.44 10.27
CA LEU A 284 2.50 5.66 10.79
C LEU A 284 3.49 6.82 10.71
N VAL A 285 3.12 7.89 10.00
CA VAL A 285 3.95 9.09 9.85
C VAL A 285 3.19 10.36 10.23
N LYS A 286 3.95 11.39 10.61
CA LYS A 286 3.43 12.76 10.75
C LYS A 286 3.64 13.49 9.43
N VAL A 287 2.58 14.07 8.88
CA VAL A 287 2.63 14.87 7.66
C VAL A 287 2.14 16.29 7.92
N LYS A 288 2.61 17.25 7.12
CA LYS A 288 2.09 18.62 7.17
C LYS A 288 0.59 18.60 6.88
N THR A 289 -0.17 19.31 7.70
CA THR A 289 -1.62 19.40 7.53
C THR A 289 -1.93 20.12 6.22
N ALA A 290 -2.71 19.50 5.35
CA ALA A 290 -3.17 20.14 4.12
C ALA A 290 -4.13 21.30 4.46
N PRO A 291 -4.05 22.44 3.74
CA PRO A 291 -5.01 23.54 3.88
C PRO A 291 -6.39 23.11 3.34
N GLY A 292 -7.46 23.48 4.03
CA GLY A 292 -8.85 23.19 3.59
C GLY A 292 -9.74 22.55 4.65
N ARG A 293 -10.96 22.15 4.25
CA ARG A 293 -11.95 21.50 5.13
C ARG A 293 -11.46 20.10 5.50
N LYS A 294 -11.27 19.85 6.80
CA LYS A 294 -10.73 18.58 7.30
C LYS A 294 -11.78 17.47 7.26
N HIS A 295 -11.45 16.37 6.58
CA HIS A 295 -12.24 15.14 6.64
C HIS A 295 -12.21 14.56 8.07
N PRO A 296 -13.30 13.95 8.59
CA PRO A 296 -13.36 13.43 9.97
C PRO A 296 -12.28 12.42 10.36
N LEU A 297 -11.74 11.69 9.37
CA LEU A 297 -10.66 10.71 9.57
C LEU A 297 -9.28 11.36 9.76
N VAL A 298 -9.09 12.62 9.37
CA VAL A 298 -7.82 13.33 9.54
C VAL A 298 -7.57 13.65 11.02
N GLN A 299 -6.72 12.87 11.67
CA GLN A 299 -6.39 13.04 13.09
C GLN A 299 -5.16 13.96 13.29
N LYS A 300 -5.27 14.91 14.22
CA LYS A 300 -4.16 15.80 14.61
C LYS A 300 -3.06 15.02 15.32
N ALA A 301 -1.80 15.26 14.92
CA ALA A 301 -0.61 14.66 15.54
C ALA A 301 0.21 15.68 16.35
N GLY A 302 -0.09 16.98 16.19
CA GLY A 302 0.64 18.10 16.78
C GLY A 302 0.19 19.41 16.12
N GLU A 303 0.87 20.51 16.44
CA GLU A 303 0.64 21.78 15.76
C GLU A 303 1.05 21.70 14.28
N GLY A 304 0.16 22.09 13.37
CA GLY A 304 0.43 22.05 11.93
C GLY A 304 0.58 20.65 11.30
N VAL A 305 0.47 19.55 12.07
CA VAL A 305 0.71 18.17 11.57
C VAL A 305 -0.41 17.19 11.91
N THR A 306 -0.62 16.23 11.00
CA THR A 306 -1.62 15.17 11.10
C THR A 306 -0.96 13.80 10.96
N TRP A 307 -1.60 12.78 11.53
CA TRP A 307 -1.20 11.40 11.34
C TRP A 307 -1.61 10.91 9.96
N LYS A 308 -0.75 10.11 9.31
CA LYS A 308 -1.05 9.44 8.05
C LYS A 308 -0.46 8.03 8.03
N TRP A 309 -1.23 7.09 7.54
CA TRP A 309 -0.78 5.73 7.22
C TRP A 309 -0.27 5.71 5.79
N LEU A 310 0.93 5.20 5.59
CA LEU A 310 1.52 4.97 4.26
C LEU A 310 1.91 3.50 4.15
N PRO A 311 1.82 2.88 2.96
CA PRO A 311 2.37 1.54 2.73
C PRO A 311 3.81 1.49 3.23
N TYR A 312 4.15 0.45 4.00
CA TYR A 312 5.48 0.35 4.57
C TYR A 312 6.51 0.02 3.48
N ALA A 313 7.54 0.84 3.42
CA ALA A 313 8.78 0.55 2.71
C ALA A 313 9.93 0.93 3.65
N PRO A 314 10.92 0.05 3.84
CA PRO A 314 12.02 0.31 4.77
C PRO A 314 12.94 1.42 4.24
N ALA A 315 13.33 2.35 5.11
CA ALA A 315 14.43 3.28 4.84
C ALA A 315 15.76 2.61 5.21
N ALA A 316 16.27 1.72 4.34
CA ALA A 316 17.46 0.90 4.59
C ALA A 316 18.67 1.74 5.07
N LEU A 317 18.91 2.90 4.44
CA LEU A 317 20.00 3.80 4.79
C LEU A 317 19.83 4.45 6.18
N SER A 318 18.65 4.37 6.79
CA SER A 318 18.36 4.81 8.17
C SER A 318 18.50 3.69 9.21
N GLY A 319 18.90 2.49 8.78
CA GLY A 319 18.91 1.28 9.59
C GLY A 319 17.51 0.75 9.89
N GLU A 320 16.56 0.92 8.96
CA GLU A 320 15.25 0.26 9.04
C GLU A 320 15.29 -1.11 8.35
N PHE A 321 14.54 -2.06 8.88
CA PHE A 321 14.47 -3.44 8.39
C PHE A 321 13.20 -3.67 7.58
N SER A 322 13.24 -4.55 6.58
CA SER A 322 12.03 -4.97 5.87
C SER A 322 11.11 -5.82 6.75
N LEU A 323 9.80 -5.80 6.45
CA LEU A 323 8.88 -6.84 6.91
C LEU A 323 8.99 -8.04 5.96
N PRO A 324 9.37 -9.23 6.44
CA PRO A 324 9.43 -10.43 5.60
C PRO A 324 8.07 -10.77 5.00
N THR A 325 8.09 -11.16 3.73
CA THR A 325 6.93 -11.54 2.93
C THR A 325 6.90 -13.03 2.59
N SER A 326 7.94 -13.77 3.01
CA SER A 326 8.10 -15.20 2.82
C SER A 326 8.83 -15.84 4.00
N LYS A 327 8.72 -17.17 4.12
CA LYS A 327 9.44 -17.96 5.13
C LYS A 327 10.96 -17.87 4.94
N ASP A 328 11.42 -17.91 3.69
CA ASP A 328 12.84 -17.81 3.34
C ASP A 328 13.44 -16.46 3.79
N GLU A 329 12.69 -15.36 3.65
CA GLU A 329 13.10 -14.04 4.14
C GLU A 329 13.18 -13.98 5.68
N VAL A 330 12.28 -14.69 6.38
CA VAL A 330 12.35 -14.81 7.85
C VAL A 330 13.61 -15.59 8.26
N GLU A 331 13.87 -16.74 7.64
CA GLU A 331 15.04 -17.57 7.94
C GLU A 331 16.35 -16.82 7.67
N ALA A 332 16.45 -16.10 6.55
CA ALA A 332 17.61 -15.28 6.24
C ALA A 332 17.87 -14.16 7.27
N LEU A 333 16.81 -13.52 7.79
CA LEU A 333 16.98 -12.51 8.85
C LEU A 333 17.43 -13.13 10.16
N LEU A 334 16.83 -14.25 10.56
CA LEU A 334 17.20 -14.94 11.80
C LEU A 334 18.65 -15.41 11.76
N GLU A 335 19.11 -16.00 10.65
CA GLU A 335 20.51 -16.39 10.47
C GLU A 335 21.45 -15.18 10.59
N CYS A 336 21.11 -14.04 9.97
CA CYS A 336 21.91 -12.83 10.09
C CYS A 336 21.99 -12.33 11.53
N ILE A 337 20.87 -12.34 12.27
CA ILE A 337 20.82 -11.88 13.66
C ILE A 337 21.64 -12.80 14.57
N GLU A 338 21.47 -14.13 14.43
CA GLU A 338 22.20 -15.14 15.23
C GLU A 338 23.71 -15.04 15.03
N ASN A 339 24.16 -14.77 13.80
CA ASN A 339 25.57 -14.67 13.46
C ASN A 339 26.13 -13.24 13.57
N GLY A 340 25.36 -12.27 14.05
CA GLY A 340 25.78 -10.86 14.17
C GLY A 340 26.11 -10.19 12.84
N ARG A 341 25.52 -10.67 11.73
CA ARG A 341 25.73 -10.14 10.38
C ARG A 341 24.72 -9.03 10.05
N PRO A 342 25.05 -8.10 9.13
CA PRO A 342 24.09 -7.14 8.62
C PRO A 342 22.86 -7.84 8.05
N CYS A 343 21.68 -7.48 8.56
CA CYS A 343 20.42 -8.03 8.08
C CYS A 343 20.11 -7.51 6.67
N PRO A 344 19.69 -8.38 5.73
CA PRO A 344 19.22 -7.93 4.42
C PRO A 344 17.96 -7.08 4.54
N VAL A 345 17.80 -6.12 3.63
CA VAL A 345 16.56 -5.38 3.44
C VAL A 345 15.90 -5.88 2.16
N PHE A 346 14.70 -6.44 2.30
CA PHE A 346 13.94 -7.01 1.20
C PHE A 346 13.01 -5.98 0.55
N GLY A 347 12.77 -6.17 -0.75
CA GLY A 347 11.84 -5.37 -1.54
C GLY A 347 12.28 -3.93 -1.82
N PRO A 348 11.42 -3.14 -2.50
CA PRO A 348 11.72 -1.76 -2.84
C PRO A 348 11.76 -0.87 -1.58
N THR A 349 12.89 -0.22 -1.35
CA THR A 349 13.09 0.68 -0.20
C THR A 349 12.38 2.01 -0.39
N GLU A 350 12.14 2.74 0.70
CA GLU A 350 11.55 4.09 0.61
C GLU A 350 12.45 5.03 -0.21
N ASP A 351 13.77 4.92 -0.04
CA ASP A 351 14.75 5.72 -0.75
C ASP A 351 14.71 5.44 -2.27
N GLN A 352 14.58 4.17 -2.66
CA GLN A 352 14.39 3.76 -4.06
C GLN A 352 13.09 4.30 -4.64
N ARG A 353 11.95 4.16 -3.92
CA ARG A 353 10.66 4.71 -4.40
C ARG A 353 10.72 6.22 -4.58
N ARG A 354 11.30 6.95 -3.61
CA ARG A 354 11.48 8.40 -3.71
C ARG A 354 12.41 8.77 -4.86
N PHE A 355 13.47 8.00 -5.09
CA PHE A 355 14.36 8.19 -6.22
C PHE A 355 13.61 8.01 -7.55
N GLU A 356 12.85 6.94 -7.73
CA GLU A 356 12.07 6.67 -8.95
C GLU A 356 11.04 7.77 -9.25
N VAL A 357 10.28 8.21 -8.23
CA VAL A 357 9.30 9.30 -8.38
C VAL A 357 9.98 10.60 -8.82
N ARG A 358 11.09 10.97 -8.16
CA ARG A 358 11.85 12.19 -8.50
C ARG A 358 12.46 12.08 -9.89
N LYS A 359 13.01 10.92 -10.25
CA LYS A 359 13.56 10.65 -11.58
C LYS A 359 12.48 10.79 -12.66
N SER A 360 11.31 10.18 -12.44
CA SER A 360 10.17 10.31 -13.36
C SER A 360 9.69 11.76 -13.49
N ALA A 361 9.65 12.53 -12.40
CA ALA A 361 9.26 13.94 -12.43
C ALA A 361 10.29 14.81 -13.18
N PHE A 362 11.57 14.54 -12.98
CA PHE A 362 12.67 15.18 -13.70
C PHE A 362 12.61 14.87 -15.20
N ASP A 363 12.55 13.59 -15.57
CA ASP A 363 12.54 13.12 -16.96
C ASP A 363 11.27 13.60 -17.68
N GLY A 364 10.11 13.58 -17.01
CA GLY A 364 8.86 14.12 -17.52
C GLY A 364 8.94 15.63 -17.79
N SER A 365 9.50 16.40 -16.86
CA SER A 365 9.67 17.85 -17.03
C SER A 365 10.66 18.18 -18.16
N LYS A 366 11.75 17.42 -18.27
CA LYS A 366 12.71 17.54 -19.37
C LYS A 366 12.08 17.19 -20.72
N ALA A 367 11.31 16.11 -20.81
CA ALA A 367 10.60 15.72 -22.02
C ALA A 367 9.57 16.77 -22.45
N GLN A 368 8.80 17.32 -21.49
CA GLN A 368 7.88 18.43 -21.75
C GLN A 368 8.62 19.67 -22.27
N GLY A 369 9.77 20.02 -21.67
CA GLY A 369 10.60 21.12 -22.15
C GLY A 369 11.12 20.91 -23.57
N ASN A 370 11.55 19.69 -23.91
CA ASN A 370 11.99 19.34 -25.26
C ASN A 370 10.84 19.44 -26.27
N ALA A 371 9.63 19.01 -25.90
CA ALA A 371 8.44 19.09 -26.75
C ALA A 371 8.03 20.55 -27.01
N SER A 372 7.97 21.39 -25.97
CA SER A 372 7.71 22.84 -26.11
C SER A 372 8.78 23.51 -26.98
N PHE A 373 10.05 23.14 -26.82
CA PHE A 373 11.13 23.66 -27.66
C PHE A 373 10.93 23.29 -29.14
N GLN A 374 10.59 22.03 -29.45
CA GLN A 374 10.28 21.63 -30.83
C GLN A 374 9.06 22.38 -31.39
N GLY A 375 8.08 22.68 -30.55
CA GLY A 375 6.92 23.50 -30.88
C GLY A 375 7.18 25.01 -30.99
N LYS A 376 8.45 25.45 -30.88
CA LYS A 376 8.87 26.88 -30.86
C LYS A 376 8.29 27.70 -29.70
N ASP A 377 7.77 27.04 -28.66
CA ASP A 377 7.36 27.69 -27.41
C ASP A 377 8.54 27.75 -26.44
N TRP A 378 9.39 28.77 -26.64
CA TRP A 378 10.61 28.95 -25.84
C TRP A 378 10.31 29.25 -24.36
N LYS A 379 9.20 29.95 -24.07
CA LYS A 379 8.80 30.30 -22.69
C LYS A 379 8.27 29.07 -21.94
N GLY A 380 7.41 28.27 -22.57
CA GLY A 380 6.93 27.01 -21.98
C GLY A 380 8.06 25.97 -21.83
N ALA A 381 9.03 25.96 -22.74
CA ALA A 381 10.23 25.15 -22.62
C ALA A 381 11.06 25.54 -21.39
N LEU A 382 11.33 26.84 -21.18
CA LEU A 382 12.03 27.35 -20.00
C LEU A 382 11.35 26.96 -18.69
N GLN A 383 10.04 27.15 -18.58
CA GLN A 383 9.28 26.77 -17.38
C GLN A 383 9.41 25.28 -17.06
N SER A 384 9.45 24.42 -18.08
CA SER A 384 9.57 22.98 -17.90
C SER A 384 11.00 22.57 -17.52
N TYR A 385 12.02 23.17 -18.13
CA TYR A 385 13.41 22.95 -17.72
C TYR A 385 13.69 23.47 -16.30
N ASP A 386 13.12 24.60 -15.90
CA ASP A 386 13.25 25.11 -14.53
C ASP A 386 12.60 24.19 -13.49
N ARG A 387 11.46 23.58 -13.82
CA ARG A 387 10.86 22.52 -12.99
C ARG A 387 11.79 21.32 -12.85
N ALA A 388 12.43 20.87 -13.94
CA ALA A 388 13.40 19.78 -13.88
C ALA A 388 14.61 20.15 -13.00
N CYS A 389 15.20 21.34 -13.18
CA CYS A 389 16.31 21.82 -12.34
C CYS A 389 15.92 21.90 -10.86
N LYS A 390 14.69 22.35 -10.56
CA LYS A 390 14.18 22.41 -9.19
C LYS A 390 14.09 21.03 -8.55
N VAL A 391 13.57 20.03 -9.26
CA VAL A 391 13.51 18.64 -8.77
C VAL A 391 14.92 18.10 -8.47
N ALA A 392 15.89 18.36 -9.35
CA ALA A 392 17.28 17.96 -9.12
C ALA A 392 17.92 18.67 -7.92
N SER A 393 17.67 19.98 -7.77
CA SER A 393 18.17 20.78 -6.64
C SER A 393 17.60 20.31 -5.29
N GLU A 394 16.29 20.04 -5.24
CA GLU A 394 15.63 19.52 -4.03
C GLU A 394 16.14 18.11 -3.68
N ALA A 395 16.57 17.33 -4.67
CA ALA A 395 17.14 16.00 -4.49
C ALA A 395 18.63 16.00 -4.09
N ALA A 396 19.35 17.12 -4.21
CA ALA A 396 20.81 17.15 -4.09
C ALA A 396 21.33 16.80 -2.68
N SER A 397 20.56 17.14 -1.64
CA SER A 397 20.89 16.84 -0.24
C SER A 397 20.28 15.54 0.27
N ASP A 398 19.53 14.82 -0.56
CA ASP A 398 18.97 13.52 -0.20
C ASP A 398 20.04 12.43 -0.21
N ARG A 399 19.83 11.38 0.58
CA ARG A 399 20.75 10.23 0.69
C ARG A 399 20.95 9.46 -0.61
N MET A 400 19.98 9.56 -1.53
CA MET A 400 20.09 9.14 -2.92
C MET A 400 19.86 10.35 -3.82
N PRO A 401 20.93 11.08 -4.20
CA PRO A 401 20.83 12.20 -5.14
C PRO A 401 20.34 11.72 -6.51
N LEU A 402 19.74 12.63 -7.27
CA LEU A 402 19.50 12.38 -8.69
C LEU A 402 20.83 12.51 -9.43
N TYR A 403 21.29 11.40 -10.01
CA TYR A 403 22.48 11.32 -10.85
C TYR A 403 23.81 11.68 -10.15
N PRO A 404 24.18 11.03 -9.03
CA PRO A 404 25.42 11.32 -8.32
C PRO A 404 26.67 11.09 -9.20
N ASP A 405 26.62 10.09 -10.09
CA ASP A 405 27.74 9.69 -10.95
C ASP A 405 27.52 9.99 -12.44
N GLU A 406 26.37 10.58 -12.78
CA GLU A 406 25.98 10.89 -14.17
C GLU A 406 25.57 12.37 -14.28
N PRO A 407 26.48 13.35 -14.23
CA PRO A 407 26.09 14.77 -14.21
C PRO A 407 25.40 15.25 -15.51
N ARG A 408 25.58 14.50 -16.60
CA ARG A 408 25.19 14.87 -17.96
C ARG A 408 23.68 15.16 -18.17
N PRO A 409 22.71 14.47 -17.54
CA PRO A 409 21.30 14.80 -17.67
C PRO A 409 20.94 16.19 -17.12
N LEU A 410 21.52 16.60 -16.00
CA LEU A 410 21.30 17.93 -15.41
C LEU A 410 21.97 19.01 -16.26
N ALA A 411 23.21 18.80 -16.68
CA ALA A 411 23.91 19.67 -17.62
C ALA A 411 23.09 19.86 -18.92
N ALA A 412 22.53 18.79 -19.48
CA ALA A 412 21.69 18.87 -20.66
C ALA A 412 20.46 19.77 -20.47
N VAL A 413 19.80 19.74 -19.31
CA VAL A 413 18.66 20.61 -19.00
C VAL A 413 19.08 22.07 -18.90
N HIS A 414 20.14 22.39 -18.16
CA HIS A 414 20.67 23.75 -18.04
C HIS A 414 21.05 24.33 -19.40
N ALA A 415 21.75 23.54 -20.21
CA ALA A 415 22.17 23.99 -21.53
C ALA A 415 20.96 24.16 -22.47
N ASN A 416 19.92 23.30 -22.39
CA ASN A 416 18.70 23.49 -23.17
C ASN A 416 17.93 24.74 -22.74
N ALA A 417 17.89 25.06 -21.45
CA ALA A 417 17.37 26.34 -20.97
C ALA A 417 18.17 27.53 -21.52
N ALA A 418 19.50 27.45 -21.55
CA ALA A 418 20.36 28.46 -22.17
C ALA A 418 19.98 28.70 -23.64
N LEU A 419 19.76 27.62 -24.40
CA LEU A 419 19.33 27.73 -25.80
C LEU A 419 17.97 28.41 -25.96
N CYS A 420 17.02 28.19 -25.05
CA CYS A 420 15.73 28.88 -25.09
C CYS A 420 15.90 30.40 -24.90
N PHE A 421 16.75 30.81 -23.95
CA PHE A 421 17.08 32.23 -23.76
C PHE A 421 17.76 32.83 -24.99
N MET A 422 18.67 32.10 -25.64
CA MET A 422 19.27 32.54 -26.91
C MET A 422 18.22 32.73 -28.01
N LYS A 423 17.25 31.81 -28.14
CA LYS A 423 16.15 31.94 -29.11
C LYS A 423 15.25 33.14 -28.83
N LEU A 424 14.91 33.39 -27.56
CA LEU A 424 14.19 34.60 -27.18
C LEU A 424 15.01 35.87 -27.44
N ALA A 425 16.34 35.81 -27.27
CA ALA A 425 17.23 36.93 -27.54
C ALA A 425 17.34 37.24 -29.04
N GLU A 426 17.34 36.21 -29.90
CA GLU A 426 17.28 36.36 -31.36
C GLU A 426 15.99 37.07 -31.82
N GLU A 427 14.88 36.92 -31.07
CA GLU A 427 13.58 37.57 -31.32
C GLU A 427 13.45 38.96 -30.66
N SER A 428 14.47 39.42 -29.94
CA SER A 428 14.46 40.67 -29.18
C SER A 428 15.47 41.69 -29.70
N GLU A 429 15.26 42.97 -29.41
CA GLU A 429 16.14 44.06 -29.82
C GLU A 429 16.67 44.89 -28.63
N GLY A 430 17.75 45.62 -28.86
CA GLY A 430 18.35 46.54 -27.88
C GLY A 430 18.71 45.88 -26.54
N LYS A 431 18.45 46.59 -25.44
CA LYS A 431 18.80 46.14 -24.07
C LYS A 431 18.15 44.81 -23.67
N GLN A 432 16.96 44.51 -24.20
CA GLN A 432 16.27 43.26 -23.86
C GLN A 432 17.02 42.04 -24.42
N ARG A 433 17.62 42.17 -25.60
CA ARG A 433 18.47 41.14 -26.20
C ARG A 433 19.70 40.85 -25.34
N GLU A 434 20.38 41.89 -24.86
CA GLU A 434 21.54 41.76 -23.98
C GLU A 434 21.19 41.03 -22.67
N VAL A 435 20.08 41.40 -22.03
CA VAL A 435 19.60 40.76 -20.79
C VAL A 435 19.33 39.26 -21.01
N LEU A 436 18.71 38.89 -22.13
CA LEU A 436 18.42 37.49 -22.45
C LEU A 436 19.70 36.69 -22.75
N TYR A 437 20.69 37.28 -23.44
CA TYR A 437 22.00 36.63 -23.62
C TYR A 437 22.77 36.47 -22.30
N ALA A 438 22.68 37.43 -21.37
CA ALA A 438 23.26 37.28 -20.04
C ALA A 438 22.60 36.15 -19.23
N GLN A 439 21.27 36.01 -19.33
CA GLN A 439 20.55 34.88 -18.72
C GLN A 439 20.90 33.54 -19.37
N ALA A 440 21.06 33.52 -20.69
CA ALA A 440 21.54 32.34 -21.42
C ALA A 440 22.95 31.94 -20.96
N LEU A 441 23.87 32.90 -20.83
CA LEU A 441 25.23 32.67 -20.37
C LEU A 441 25.23 32.05 -18.98
N LYS A 442 24.47 32.62 -18.04
CA LYS A 442 24.34 32.07 -16.68
C LYS A 442 23.92 30.60 -16.70
N ARG A 443 22.95 30.24 -17.54
CA ARG A 443 22.48 28.84 -17.67
C ARG A 443 23.50 27.94 -18.35
N ALA A 444 24.23 28.44 -19.34
CA ALA A 444 25.29 27.69 -20.01
C ALA A 444 26.47 27.41 -19.05
N MET A 445 26.85 28.40 -18.23
CA MET A 445 27.85 28.23 -17.16
C MET A 445 27.40 27.20 -16.12
N SER A 446 26.16 27.28 -15.61
CA SER A 446 25.65 26.26 -14.69
C SER A 446 25.63 24.85 -15.32
N SER A 447 25.47 24.75 -16.64
CA SER A 447 25.62 23.46 -17.33
C SER A 447 27.07 22.96 -17.34
N ALA A 448 28.05 23.85 -17.52
CA ALA A 448 29.45 23.49 -17.52
C ALA A 448 29.96 23.17 -16.10
N GLU A 449 29.42 23.85 -15.09
CA GLU A 449 29.66 23.52 -13.67
C GLU A 449 29.11 22.14 -13.32
N ALA A 450 27.93 21.77 -13.85
CA ALA A 450 27.36 20.44 -13.64
C ALA A 450 28.17 19.35 -14.34
N ASP A 451 28.49 19.50 -15.64
CA ASP A 451 29.33 18.58 -16.40
C ASP A 451 30.33 19.38 -17.25
N GLY A 452 31.57 19.49 -16.75
CA GLY A 452 32.65 20.22 -17.43
C GLY A 452 33.05 19.62 -18.78
N THR A 453 32.68 18.36 -19.05
CA THR A 453 32.95 17.68 -20.32
C THR A 453 31.83 17.88 -21.34
N TYR A 454 30.73 18.54 -20.97
CA TYR A 454 29.57 18.65 -21.84
C TYR A 454 29.76 19.73 -22.91
N ALA A 455 30.21 19.31 -24.10
CA ALA A 455 30.57 20.21 -25.20
C ALA A 455 29.49 21.26 -25.52
N LYS A 456 28.19 20.89 -25.49
CA LYS A 456 27.10 21.84 -25.78
C LYS A 456 27.01 23.00 -24.78
N ALA A 457 27.49 22.84 -23.55
CA ALA A 457 27.55 23.94 -22.58
C ALA A 457 28.54 25.01 -23.06
N HIS A 458 29.76 24.59 -23.40
CA HIS A 458 30.84 25.47 -23.87
C HIS A 458 30.53 26.15 -25.19
N ASP A 459 29.89 25.45 -26.14
CA ASP A 459 29.41 26.05 -27.40
C ASP A 459 28.40 27.19 -27.13
N ARG A 460 27.49 26.99 -26.18
CA ARG A 460 26.49 27.99 -25.79
C ARG A 460 27.14 29.16 -25.05
N CYS A 461 28.11 28.92 -24.15
CA CYS A 461 28.91 29.98 -23.52
C CYS A 461 29.61 30.83 -24.57
N ALA A 462 30.30 30.22 -25.55
CA ALA A 462 31.02 30.92 -26.60
C ALA A 462 30.11 31.85 -27.41
N LYS A 463 28.91 31.36 -27.78
CA LYS A 463 27.90 32.15 -28.51
C LYS A 463 27.33 33.30 -27.69
N CYS A 464 27.11 33.09 -26.39
CA CYS A 464 26.65 34.15 -25.50
C CYS A 464 27.71 35.24 -25.30
N PHE A 465 28.98 34.87 -25.06
CA PHE A 465 30.07 35.84 -24.95
C PHE A 465 30.26 36.65 -26.24
N GLU A 466 30.18 35.99 -27.40
CA GLU A 466 30.23 36.66 -28.70
C GLU A 466 29.09 37.68 -28.87
N ALA A 467 27.86 37.29 -28.51
CA ALA A 467 26.69 38.18 -28.58
C ALA A 467 26.74 39.36 -27.59
N LEU A 468 27.49 39.21 -26.48
CA LEU A 468 27.70 40.26 -25.48
C LEU A 468 28.96 41.11 -25.74
N GLY A 469 29.74 40.82 -26.79
CA GLY A 469 30.94 41.58 -27.17
C GLY A 469 32.25 41.12 -26.50
N GLU A 470 32.21 40.06 -25.69
CA GLU A 470 33.35 39.53 -24.93
C GLU A 470 34.17 38.53 -25.77
N LYS A 471 34.97 39.04 -26.71
CA LYS A 471 35.68 38.21 -27.71
C LYS A 471 36.70 37.25 -27.11
N GLU A 472 37.43 37.66 -26.07
CA GLU A 472 38.46 36.82 -25.44
C GLU A 472 37.85 35.61 -24.74
N ALA A 473 36.83 35.83 -23.91
CA ALA A 473 36.08 34.77 -23.23
C ALA A 473 35.34 33.83 -24.20
N SER A 474 34.84 34.37 -25.33
CA SER A 474 34.25 33.56 -26.40
C SER A 474 35.26 32.59 -27.01
N ASN A 475 36.48 33.05 -27.30
CA ASN A 475 37.55 32.22 -27.87
C ASN A 475 38.01 31.13 -26.89
N GLU A 476 38.09 31.44 -25.60
CA GLU A 476 38.41 30.45 -24.56
C GLU A 476 37.34 29.37 -24.47
N SER A 477 36.06 29.77 -24.42
CA SER A 477 34.93 28.84 -24.40
C SER A 477 34.88 27.97 -25.67
N ARG A 478 35.26 28.51 -26.83
CA ARG A 478 35.32 27.77 -28.10
C ARG A 478 36.42 26.70 -28.10
N LYS A 479 37.59 26.99 -27.51
CA LYS A 479 38.66 25.99 -27.31
C LYS A 479 38.19 24.85 -26.41
N LEU A 480 37.49 25.17 -25.31
CA LEU A 480 36.91 24.17 -24.42
C LEU A 480 35.85 23.31 -25.13
N TYR A 481 35.00 23.91 -25.97
CA TYR A 481 34.04 23.19 -26.80
C TYR A 481 34.74 22.20 -27.74
N GLU A 482 35.78 22.63 -28.46
CA GLU A 482 36.53 21.78 -29.38
C GLU A 482 37.21 20.60 -28.67
N ALA A 483 37.83 20.87 -27.52
CA ALA A 483 38.46 19.83 -26.69
C ALA A 483 37.43 18.80 -26.20
N CYS A 484 36.29 19.25 -25.67
CA CYS A 484 35.22 18.37 -25.20
C CYS A 484 34.59 17.57 -26.34
N LYS A 485 34.37 18.21 -27.50
CA LYS A 485 33.81 17.58 -28.68
C LYS A 485 34.74 16.49 -29.24
N ALA A 486 36.04 16.77 -29.31
CA ALA A 486 37.03 15.80 -29.76
C ALA A 486 37.05 14.56 -28.85
N SER A 487 36.94 14.77 -27.53
CA SER A 487 36.81 13.68 -26.55
C SER A 487 35.52 12.87 -26.75
N ASP A 488 34.36 13.54 -26.84
CA ASP A 488 33.06 12.89 -27.07
C ASP A 488 33.04 12.07 -28.38
N ASP A 489 33.66 12.58 -29.45
CA ASP A 489 33.70 11.91 -30.75
C ASP A 489 34.68 10.73 -30.75
N ALA A 490 35.80 10.81 -30.01
CA ALA A 490 36.71 9.68 -29.80
C ALA A 490 36.00 8.53 -29.06
N VAL A 491 35.30 8.83 -27.95
CA VAL A 491 34.53 7.83 -27.20
C VAL A 491 33.46 7.16 -28.07
N LYS A 492 32.74 7.92 -28.90
CA LYS A 492 31.75 7.34 -29.83
C LYS A 492 32.40 6.46 -30.90
N GLN A 493 33.57 6.84 -31.41
CA GLN A 493 34.30 6.03 -32.39
C GLN A 493 34.78 4.71 -31.78
N ASP A 494 35.30 4.74 -30.55
CA ASP A 494 35.75 3.54 -29.85
C ASP A 494 34.57 2.61 -29.50
N ALA A 495 33.44 3.16 -29.04
CA ALA A 495 32.21 2.39 -28.83
C ALA A 495 31.71 1.72 -30.12
N ARG A 496 31.78 2.43 -31.27
CA ARG A 496 31.42 1.86 -32.59
C ARG A 496 32.39 0.75 -33.01
N ARG A 497 33.70 0.92 -32.79
CA ARG A 497 34.71 -0.11 -33.06
C ARG A 497 34.48 -1.35 -32.20
N ALA A 498 34.22 -1.18 -30.91
CA ALA A 498 33.90 -2.28 -29.99
C ALA A 498 32.63 -3.03 -30.42
N ALA A 499 31.57 -2.31 -30.81
CA ALA A 499 30.33 -2.93 -31.31
C ALA A 499 30.54 -3.70 -32.61
N LEU A 500 31.34 -3.18 -33.55
CA LEU A 500 31.72 -3.88 -34.78
C LEU A 500 32.54 -5.14 -34.46
N ALA A 501 33.53 -5.06 -33.56
CA ALA A 501 34.32 -6.21 -33.13
C ALA A 501 33.47 -7.29 -32.46
N ALA A 502 32.53 -6.91 -31.59
CA ALA A 502 31.59 -7.85 -30.96
C ALA A 502 30.66 -8.53 -31.99
N ARG A 503 30.23 -7.78 -33.02
CA ARG A 503 29.44 -8.34 -34.12
C ARG A 503 30.26 -9.30 -34.97
N GLN A 504 31.52 -8.98 -35.27
CA GLN A 504 32.44 -9.85 -36.00
C GLN A 504 32.72 -11.14 -35.21
N ALA A 505 32.97 -11.06 -33.90
CA ALA A 505 33.17 -12.22 -33.04
C ALA A 505 31.95 -13.17 -33.03
N LYS A 506 30.73 -12.64 -33.09
CA LYS A 506 29.51 -13.45 -33.25
C LYS A 506 29.44 -14.17 -34.60
N VAL A 507 29.81 -13.48 -35.68
CA VAL A 507 29.86 -14.09 -37.03
C VAL A 507 30.92 -15.19 -37.09
N ASP A 508 32.10 -14.94 -36.53
CA ASP A 508 33.19 -15.92 -36.47
C ASP A 508 32.83 -17.13 -35.60
N ALA A 509 32.12 -16.92 -34.48
CA ALA A 509 31.61 -18.01 -33.64
C ALA A 509 30.59 -18.88 -34.39
N ILE A 510 29.69 -18.28 -35.18
CA ILE A 510 28.73 -19.00 -36.02
C ILE A 510 29.47 -19.78 -37.13
N ALA A 511 30.47 -19.16 -37.78
CA ALA A 511 31.28 -19.81 -38.80
C ALA A 511 32.07 -21.00 -38.23
N ARG A 512 32.66 -20.86 -37.04
CA ARG A 512 33.33 -21.97 -36.33
C ARG A 512 32.36 -23.09 -35.96
N ARG A 513 31.13 -22.76 -35.53
CA ARG A 513 30.10 -23.75 -35.22
C ARG A 513 29.66 -24.52 -36.47
N LYS A 514 29.53 -23.82 -37.61
CA LYS A 514 29.22 -24.44 -38.91
C LYS A 514 30.36 -25.34 -39.42
N ALA A 515 31.61 -24.91 -39.28
CA ALA A 515 32.79 -25.72 -39.61
C ALA A 515 32.95 -26.95 -38.71
N ALA A 516 32.58 -26.83 -37.42
CA ALA A 516 32.57 -27.96 -36.49
C ALA A 516 31.48 -28.99 -36.84
N MET A 517 30.30 -28.55 -37.27
CA MET A 517 29.23 -29.45 -37.74
C MET A 517 29.62 -30.21 -39.01
N LEU A 518 30.29 -29.54 -39.96
CA LEU A 518 30.82 -30.20 -41.17
C LEU A 518 31.90 -31.25 -40.86
N ARG A 519 32.65 -31.12 -39.75
CA ARG A 519 33.63 -32.13 -39.30
C ARG A 519 33.01 -33.30 -38.54
N THR A 520 31.80 -33.17 -38.02
CA THR A 520 31.11 -34.26 -37.31
C THR A 520 30.39 -35.23 -38.24
N ASP A 521 30.08 -34.84 -39.48
CA ASP A 521 29.51 -35.75 -40.48
C ASP A 521 30.53 -36.81 -40.96
N ASP A 522 31.84 -36.54 -40.90
CA ASP A 522 32.89 -37.51 -41.24
C ASP A 522 33.14 -38.59 -40.17
N LYS A 523 32.61 -38.44 -38.94
CA LYS A 523 32.91 -39.34 -37.80
C LYS A 523 31.75 -40.26 -37.39
N ARG A 524 30.61 -40.23 -38.09
CA ARG A 524 29.38 -40.95 -37.70
C ARG A 524 29.30 -42.42 -38.13
N SER A 525 30.43 -43.07 -38.43
CA SER A 525 30.49 -44.47 -38.90
C SER A 525 30.81 -45.53 -37.82
N LYS A 526 30.63 -45.25 -36.52
CA LYS A 526 30.72 -46.30 -35.49
C LYS A 526 29.56 -46.27 -34.48
N PRO A 527 28.93 -47.43 -34.19
CA PRO A 527 27.79 -47.51 -33.28
C PRO A 527 28.22 -47.46 -31.80
N PRO A 528 27.35 -47.00 -30.89
CA PRO A 528 27.68 -46.82 -29.48
C PRO A 528 27.52 -48.13 -28.67
N PRO A 529 28.22 -48.27 -27.52
CA PRO A 529 28.11 -49.44 -26.65
C PRO A 529 26.90 -49.35 -25.70
N PRO A 530 26.46 -50.47 -25.10
CA PRO A 530 25.27 -50.52 -24.23
C PRO A 530 25.56 -50.00 -22.81
N PRO A 531 24.52 -49.63 -22.04
CA PRO A 531 24.67 -48.96 -20.75
C PRO A 531 24.94 -49.94 -19.60
N PRO A 532 25.64 -49.52 -18.53
CA PRO A 532 25.86 -50.35 -17.36
C PRO A 532 24.73 -50.27 -16.33
N VAL A 533 24.62 -51.36 -15.56
CA VAL A 533 23.62 -51.68 -14.55
C VAL A 533 23.92 -51.00 -13.20
N SER A 534 22.87 -50.70 -12.46
CA SER A 534 22.81 -50.08 -11.13
C SER A 534 23.41 -50.90 -9.99
N GLU A 535 24.05 -50.24 -9.02
CA GLU A 535 24.18 -50.74 -7.64
C GLU A 535 23.96 -49.64 -6.59
N ASN A 536 23.38 -50.09 -5.48
CA ASN A 536 22.88 -49.38 -4.30
C ASN A 536 23.89 -48.52 -3.52
N THR A 537 23.40 -47.46 -2.86
CA THR A 537 23.83 -47.15 -1.48
C THR A 537 22.79 -46.32 -0.69
N ALA A 538 22.82 -46.56 0.63
CA ALA A 538 21.85 -46.37 1.71
C ALA A 538 21.34 -44.93 2.05
N PRO A 539 20.27 -44.83 2.89
CA PRO A 539 19.67 -43.55 3.30
C PRO A 539 20.37 -42.95 4.53
N ASN A 540 20.46 -41.61 4.58
CA ASN A 540 20.99 -40.87 5.73
C ASN A 540 19.86 -40.26 6.60
N PRO A 541 20.12 -40.02 7.90
CA PRO A 541 19.12 -40.06 8.96
C PRO A 541 18.49 -38.69 9.31
N ALA A 542 17.41 -38.80 10.07
CA ALA A 542 16.58 -37.77 10.68
C ALA A 542 17.31 -36.49 11.14
N SER A 543 16.81 -35.34 10.69
CA SER A 543 17.06 -34.04 11.32
C SER A 543 16.18 -33.91 12.57
N THR A 544 16.84 -33.93 13.72
CA THR A 544 16.26 -33.75 15.05
C THR A 544 15.64 -32.36 15.19
N PHE A 545 14.40 -32.34 15.68
CA PHE A 545 13.65 -31.16 16.11
C PHE A 545 14.41 -30.36 17.19
N ILE A 546 14.46 -29.04 17.03
CA ILE A 546 14.54 -28.10 18.16
C ILE A 546 13.29 -27.23 18.08
N THR A 547 12.22 -27.68 18.74
CA THR A 547 11.14 -26.81 19.19
C THR A 547 11.69 -25.97 20.34
N LEU A 548 11.94 -24.69 20.09
CA LEU A 548 12.01 -23.70 21.16
C LEU A 548 10.59 -23.54 21.71
N ASP A 549 10.31 -24.27 22.79
CA ASP A 549 9.11 -24.13 23.60
C ASP A 549 9.02 -22.69 24.13
N GLY A 550 8.27 -21.87 23.38
CA GLY A 550 7.63 -20.65 23.84
C GLY A 550 6.11 -20.67 23.60
N GLY A 551 5.55 -21.86 23.36
CA GLY A 551 4.16 -22.10 22.93
C GLY A 551 3.10 -22.08 24.04
N ALA A 552 3.40 -21.55 25.23
CA ALA A 552 2.49 -21.64 26.38
C ALA A 552 1.52 -20.45 26.56
N ALA A 553 1.51 -19.45 25.67
CA ALA A 553 0.64 -18.27 25.83
C ALA A 553 -0.43 -18.07 24.74
N MET A 554 -0.59 -19.01 23.80
CA MET A 554 -1.50 -18.81 22.65
C MET A 554 -2.56 -19.91 22.47
N GLN A 555 -2.67 -20.86 23.40
CA GLN A 555 -3.78 -21.83 23.41
C GLN A 555 -5.08 -21.27 24.02
N ASP A 556 -5.03 -20.11 24.69
CA ASP A 556 -6.20 -19.41 25.25
C ASP A 556 -6.86 -18.40 24.28
N LEU A 557 -6.59 -18.53 22.97
CA LEU A 557 -7.09 -17.58 21.97
C LEU A 557 -8.39 -17.95 21.26
N GLY A 558 -8.95 -19.15 21.41
CA GLY A 558 -10.31 -19.48 20.94
C GLY A 558 -10.62 -19.17 19.48
N ILE A 559 -9.62 -19.07 18.60
CA ILE A 559 -9.78 -18.81 17.16
C ILE A 559 -8.93 -19.84 16.41
N PHE A 560 -9.28 -21.12 16.46
CA PHE A 560 -8.84 -22.13 15.48
C PHE A 560 -9.86 -23.25 15.41
N ASP A 561 -10.43 -23.48 14.22
CA ASP A 561 -10.50 -24.82 13.66
C ASP A 561 -10.77 -24.76 12.15
N ALA A 562 -9.93 -25.49 11.42
CA ALA A 562 -9.90 -25.56 9.97
C ALA A 562 -11.15 -26.23 9.40
N ALA A 563 -11.69 -25.68 8.31
CA ALA A 563 -12.56 -26.45 7.42
C ALA A 563 -11.70 -27.45 6.61
N PRO A 564 -12.18 -28.67 6.34
CA PRO A 564 -11.43 -29.63 5.53
C PRO A 564 -11.31 -29.16 4.07
N PRO A 565 -10.21 -29.48 3.36
CA PRO A 565 -10.07 -29.13 1.96
C PRO A 565 -11.07 -29.90 1.10
N ALA A 566 -11.79 -29.19 0.22
CA ALA A 566 -12.54 -29.83 -0.85
C ALA A 566 -11.55 -30.42 -1.91
N PRO A 567 -11.83 -31.59 -2.49
CA PRO A 567 -10.92 -32.28 -3.41
C PRO A 567 -11.08 -31.81 -4.87
N GLY A 568 -9.96 -31.65 -5.58
CA GLY A 568 -9.80 -31.65 -7.05
C GLY A 568 -10.54 -30.56 -7.83
N GLY A 569 -9.94 -29.76 -8.71
CA GLY A 569 -8.88 -30.02 -9.67
C GLY A 569 -9.40 -29.58 -11.04
N LEU A 570 -8.65 -28.74 -11.77
CA LEU A 570 -8.44 -28.79 -13.22
C LEU A 570 -7.64 -27.57 -13.66
N ASP A 571 -6.41 -27.86 -14.09
CA ASP A 571 -5.61 -27.06 -15.02
C ASP A 571 -6.39 -26.79 -16.32
N LEU A 572 -6.16 -25.61 -16.91
CA LEU A 572 -6.16 -25.40 -18.36
C LEU A 572 -5.48 -24.05 -18.66
N ASP A 573 -4.16 -24.12 -18.83
CA ASP A 573 -3.43 -23.19 -19.70
C ASP A 573 -3.79 -23.49 -21.17
N GLY A 574 -4.02 -22.45 -21.98
CA GLY A 574 -4.07 -22.64 -23.43
C GLY A 574 -4.75 -21.57 -24.29
N LEU A 575 -4.02 -20.48 -24.55
CA LEU A 575 -3.98 -19.72 -25.82
C LEU A 575 -5.20 -18.88 -26.25
N GLY A 576 -4.94 -17.61 -26.59
CA GLY A 576 -5.78 -16.89 -27.57
C GLY A 576 -5.77 -15.37 -27.47
N LEU A 577 -4.81 -14.73 -28.13
CA LEU A 577 -4.75 -13.30 -28.42
C LEU A 577 -6.06 -12.75 -29.04
N SER A 578 -6.53 -11.59 -28.58
CA SER A 578 -7.10 -10.58 -29.47
C SER A 578 -7.02 -9.17 -28.88
N SER A 579 -6.35 -8.31 -29.64
CA SER A 579 -6.26 -6.85 -29.56
C SER A 579 -7.61 -6.13 -29.47
N GLY A 580 -7.68 -5.06 -28.67
CA GLY A 580 -8.82 -4.14 -28.63
C GLY A 580 -8.48 -2.82 -27.93
N LEU A 581 -7.71 -1.98 -28.62
CA LEU A 581 -7.57 -0.55 -28.33
C LEU A 581 -8.94 0.14 -28.40
N SER A 582 -9.35 0.83 -27.35
CA SER A 582 -10.37 1.88 -27.44
C SER A 582 -10.04 3.00 -26.44
N THR A 583 -9.29 3.97 -26.95
CA THR A 583 -9.14 5.31 -26.39
C THR A 583 -10.46 6.07 -26.54
N ASN A 584 -11.08 6.46 -25.44
CA ASN A 584 -12.07 7.55 -25.43
C ASN A 584 -11.56 8.65 -24.50
N PHE A 585 -10.73 9.51 -25.10
CA PHE A 585 -10.50 10.89 -24.67
C PHE A 585 -11.55 11.76 -25.37
N SER A 586 -12.17 12.68 -24.63
CA SER A 586 -12.69 13.91 -25.22
C SER A 586 -12.71 15.04 -24.17
N PRO A 587 -12.54 16.29 -24.61
CA PRO A 587 -12.04 17.39 -23.79
C PRO A 587 -13.10 18.50 -23.55
N PHE A 588 -12.68 19.53 -22.82
CA PHE A 588 -13.30 20.86 -22.62
C PHE A 588 -14.28 21.06 -21.46
N GLY A 589 -13.99 22.13 -20.70
CA GLY A 589 -14.86 22.71 -19.69
C GLY A 589 -14.13 23.69 -18.76
N ALA A 590 -13.27 24.55 -19.30
CA ALA A 590 -12.73 25.69 -18.56
C ALA A 590 -13.81 26.79 -18.48
N THR A 591 -14.23 27.15 -17.27
CA THR A 591 -14.90 28.43 -17.02
C THR A 591 -14.15 29.18 -15.93
N SER A 592 -13.49 30.24 -16.38
CA SER A 592 -13.03 31.39 -15.63
C SER A 592 -14.19 32.08 -14.90
N GLY A 593 -14.00 32.40 -13.63
CA GLY A 593 -14.88 33.28 -12.85
C GLY A 593 -14.04 34.16 -11.94
N LEU A 594 -13.52 35.25 -12.51
CA LEU A 594 -13.10 36.44 -11.77
C LEU A 594 -14.37 37.14 -11.28
N SER A 595 -14.44 37.46 -9.99
CA SER A 595 -15.21 38.58 -9.49
C SER A 595 -14.38 39.30 -8.44
N MET A 596 -14.19 40.59 -8.68
CA MET A 596 -13.73 41.58 -7.72
C MET A 596 -14.75 41.67 -6.57
N ASP A 597 -14.25 41.62 -5.34
CA ASP A 597 -14.20 42.73 -4.37
C ASP A 597 -13.24 42.37 -3.22
#